data_AF-A0A838IU05-F1
#
_entry.id   AF-A0A838IU05-F1
#
_cell.length_a   1.000
_cell.length_b   1.000
_cell.length_c   1.000
_cell.angle_alpha   90.00
_cell.angle_beta   90.00
_cell.angle_gamma   90.00
#
_symmetry.space_group_name_H-M   'P 1'
#
loop_
_entity.id
_entity.type
_entity.pdbx_description
1 polymer ?
#
loop_
_entity_poly.entity_id
_entity_poly.type
_entity_poly.pdbx_seq_one_letter_code
_entity_poly.pdbx_strand_id
1 'polypeptide(L)'
;MSEFANPEVLVSTAWVAEHGGDEGVRLVEVDEDVLLYTQGHVEGAVKLDWHTELQRPDVRDFVDEEGFSALMGRKGISNDTTVVLYGDKSNWWAAYAFWFFKYNGHADVRLMDGG
;
A
#
# COMPACT_ATOMS: atom_id res chain seq x y z
N MET A 1 6.30 21.25 2.62
CA MET A 1 6.83 19.98 2.08
C MET A 1 7.14 20.17 0.61
N SER A 2 8.34 20.68 0.27
CA SER A 2 8.71 20.99 -1.12
C SER A 2 10.20 20.76 -1.44
N GLU A 3 10.87 19.86 -0.72
CA GLU A 3 12.30 19.54 -0.97
C GLU A 3 12.51 18.29 -1.83
N PHE A 4 11.47 17.49 -2.06
CA PHE A 4 11.55 16.28 -2.89
C PHE A 4 11.13 16.56 -4.34
N ALA A 5 11.66 15.78 -5.28
CA ALA A 5 11.33 15.91 -6.70
C ALA A 5 9.87 15.56 -7.02
N ASN A 6 9.29 14.62 -6.26
CA ASN A 6 7.89 14.19 -6.39
C ASN A 6 7.26 14.21 -4.98
N PRO A 7 6.93 15.37 -4.41
CA PRO A 7 6.42 15.46 -3.05
C PRO A 7 5.00 14.89 -2.90
N GLU A 8 4.25 14.74 -3.99
CA GLU A 8 2.87 14.24 -4.01
C GLU A 8 2.74 12.75 -3.67
N VAL A 9 3.81 11.96 -3.82
CA VAL A 9 3.80 10.53 -3.48
C VAL A 9 4.14 10.25 -2.02
N LEU A 10 4.32 11.29 -1.20
CA LEU A 10 4.63 11.17 0.22
C LEU A 10 3.62 11.98 1.05
N VAL A 11 2.99 11.34 2.02
CA VAL A 11 2.01 11.98 2.92
C VAL A 11 2.48 11.87 4.36
N SER A 12 2.17 12.87 5.18
CA SER A 12 2.49 12.82 6.61
C SER A 12 1.47 11.98 7.37
N THR A 13 1.83 11.52 8.58
CA THR A 13 0.88 10.89 9.51
C THR A 13 -0.30 11.80 9.87
N ALA A 14 -0.09 13.13 9.92
CA ALA A 14 -1.16 14.10 10.11
C ALA A 14 -2.14 14.12 8.93
N TRP A 15 -1.65 14.03 7.69
CA TRP A 15 -2.50 13.91 6.51
C TRP A 15 -3.34 12.63 6.57
N VAL A 16 -2.73 11.50 6.98
CA VAL A 16 -3.46 10.22 7.12
C VAL A 16 -4.53 10.30 8.20
N ALA A 17 -4.25 10.95 9.33
CA ALA A 17 -5.26 11.16 10.38
C ALA A 17 -6.45 12.03 9.91
N GLU A 18 -6.22 12.97 9.00
CA GLU A 18 -7.27 13.86 8.47
C GLU A 18 -8.05 13.25 7.30
N HIS A 19 -7.37 12.49 6.43
CA HIS A 19 -7.92 12.05 5.13
C HIS A 19 -8.04 10.52 4.98
N GLY A 20 -7.53 9.73 5.92
CA GLY A 20 -7.48 8.27 5.81
C GLY A 20 -8.86 7.60 5.70
N GLY A 21 -9.91 8.28 6.15
CA GLY A 21 -11.31 7.86 6.03
C GLY A 21 -12.09 8.50 4.88
N ASP A 22 -11.46 9.32 4.04
CA ASP A 22 -12.13 9.98 2.91
C ASP A 22 -12.58 8.97 1.86
N GLU A 23 -13.71 9.23 1.21
CA GLU A 23 -14.17 8.43 0.07
C GLU A 23 -13.13 8.49 -1.05
N GLY A 24 -12.63 7.33 -1.48
CA GLY A 24 -11.58 7.22 -2.49
C GLY A 24 -10.15 7.15 -1.94
N VAL A 25 -9.95 7.17 -0.61
CA VAL A 25 -8.65 6.87 0.01
C VAL A 25 -8.66 5.45 0.57
N ARG A 26 -7.57 4.71 0.34
CA ARG A 26 -7.38 3.39 0.94
C ARG A 26 -6.02 3.27 1.61
N LEU A 27 -6.03 3.09 2.92
CA LEU A 27 -4.85 2.78 3.72
C LEU A 27 -4.52 1.29 3.62
N VAL A 28 -3.24 0.97 3.41
CA VAL A 28 -2.76 -0.40 3.27
C VAL A 28 -1.48 -0.59 4.09
N GLU A 29 -1.53 -1.52 5.03
CA GLU A 29 -0.37 -1.91 5.85
C GLU A 29 0.37 -3.07 5.19
N VAL A 30 1.69 -2.92 5.04
CA VAL A 30 2.58 -3.90 4.39
C VAL A 30 3.86 -4.08 5.23
N ASP A 31 3.92 -5.16 5.99
CA ASP A 31 5.01 -5.44 6.91
C ASP A 31 5.87 -6.63 6.51
N GLU A 32 7.08 -6.69 7.05
CA GLU A 32 7.85 -7.94 7.07
C GLU A 32 7.19 -8.98 7.98
N ASP A 33 6.78 -8.55 9.18
CA ASP A 33 6.03 -9.39 10.13
C ASP A 33 4.53 -9.30 9.86
N VAL A 34 4.03 -10.27 9.10
CA VAL A 34 2.63 -10.33 8.68
C VAL A 34 1.62 -10.49 9.83
N LEU A 35 2.07 -10.75 11.06
CA LEU A 35 1.21 -10.83 12.24
C LEU A 35 1.03 -9.47 12.93
N LEU A 36 1.84 -8.46 12.59
CA LEU A 36 1.83 -7.15 13.25
C LEU A 36 0.48 -6.44 13.09
N TYR A 37 -0.08 -6.41 11.87
CA TYR A 37 -1.42 -5.89 11.59
C TYR A 37 -2.51 -6.37 12.56
N THR A 38 -2.47 -7.64 12.97
CA THR A 38 -3.50 -8.19 13.87
C THR A 38 -3.39 -7.70 15.31
N GLN A 39 -2.25 -7.13 15.70
CA GLN A 39 -2.01 -6.56 17.03
C GLN A 39 -2.55 -5.14 17.15
N GLY A 40 -2.68 -4.44 16.01
CA GLY A 40 -3.24 -3.09 15.92
C GLY A 40 -2.74 -2.41 14.65
N HIS A 41 -3.62 -1.67 13.99
CA HIS A 41 -3.34 -0.98 12.73
C HIS A 41 -4.12 0.34 12.68
N VAL A 42 -3.80 1.20 11.71
CA VAL A 42 -4.54 2.45 11.49
C VAL A 42 -5.99 2.12 11.12
N GLU A 43 -6.94 2.85 11.70
CA GLU A 43 -8.37 2.61 11.47
C GLU A 43 -8.71 2.63 9.98
N GLY A 44 -9.44 1.61 9.52
CA GLY A 44 -9.82 1.46 8.11
C GLY A 44 -8.74 0.85 7.21
N ALA A 45 -7.50 0.66 7.68
CA ALA A 45 -6.44 0.05 6.88
C ALA A 45 -6.71 -1.42 6.58
N VAL A 46 -6.27 -1.87 5.40
CA VAL A 46 -6.23 -3.29 5.04
C VAL A 46 -4.82 -3.81 5.09
N LYS A 47 -4.66 -5.04 5.56
CA LYS A 47 -3.41 -5.79 5.41
C LYS A 47 -3.15 -6.13 3.96
N LEU A 48 -1.90 -6.02 3.51
CA LEU A 48 -1.41 -6.64 2.28
C LEU A 48 -0.20 -7.53 2.60
N ASP A 49 -0.34 -8.83 2.39
CA ASP A 49 0.71 -9.81 2.66
C ASP A 49 1.59 -10.00 1.41
N TRP A 50 2.81 -9.47 1.45
CA TRP A 50 3.72 -9.46 0.29
C TRP A 50 4.05 -10.86 -0.23
N HIS A 51 4.09 -11.86 0.66
CA HIS A 51 4.54 -13.20 0.32
C HIS A 51 3.40 -14.04 -0.26
N THR A 52 2.19 -13.90 0.29
CA THR A 52 1.05 -14.74 -0.09
C THR A 52 0.10 -14.09 -1.09
N GLU A 53 0.08 -12.75 -1.19
CA GLU A 53 -0.86 -12.04 -2.07
C GLU A 53 -0.20 -11.45 -3.32
N LEU A 54 1.09 -11.08 -3.27
CA LEU A 54 1.78 -10.45 -4.41
C LEU A 54 2.60 -11.43 -5.25
N GLN A 55 2.84 -12.64 -4.76
CA GLN A 55 3.69 -13.63 -5.44
C GLN A 55 2.90 -14.85 -5.90
N ARG A 56 3.41 -15.46 -6.97
CA ARG A 56 2.93 -16.75 -7.42
C ARG A 56 3.48 -17.88 -6.53
N PRO A 57 2.66 -18.90 -6.24
CA PRO A 57 3.09 -20.02 -5.38
C PRO A 57 3.98 -21.04 -6.11
N ASP A 58 3.96 -21.06 -7.44
CA ASP A 58 4.56 -22.11 -8.27
C ASP A 58 5.90 -21.70 -8.91
N VAL A 59 6.15 -20.40 -9.05
CA VAL A 59 7.34 -19.84 -9.68
C VAL A 59 7.79 -18.60 -8.93
N ARG A 60 9.08 -18.29 -8.99
CA ARG A 60 9.64 -17.05 -8.43
C ARG A 60 9.29 -15.86 -9.33
N ASP A 61 8.02 -15.49 -9.32
CA ASP A 61 7.48 -14.36 -10.05
C ASP A 61 6.28 -13.75 -9.32
N PHE A 62 5.89 -12.55 -9.70
CA PHE A 62 4.73 -11.86 -9.17
C PHE A 62 3.43 -12.43 -9.74
N VAL A 63 2.31 -12.13 -9.07
CA VAL A 63 0.99 -12.29 -9.69
C VAL A 63 0.91 -11.44 -10.97
N ASP A 64 0.18 -11.93 -11.96
CA ASP A 64 -0.06 -11.20 -13.21
C ASP A 64 -1.07 -10.06 -13.03
N GLU A 65 -1.34 -9.32 -14.11
CA GLU A 65 -2.26 -8.18 -14.13
C GLU A 65 -3.67 -8.58 -13.67
N GLU A 66 -4.14 -9.77 -14.07
CA GLU A 66 -5.45 -10.32 -13.68
C GLU A 66 -5.49 -10.63 -12.18
N GLY A 67 -4.43 -11.27 -11.66
CA GLY A 67 -4.27 -11.55 -10.23
C GLY A 67 -4.19 -10.30 -9.38
N PHE A 68 -3.44 -9.29 -9.84
CA PHE A 68 -3.34 -7.99 -9.18
C PHE A 68 -4.69 -7.26 -9.19
N SER A 69 -5.37 -7.19 -10.33
CA SER A 69 -6.70 -6.57 -10.45
C SER A 69 -7.72 -7.23 -9.51
N ALA A 70 -7.75 -8.56 -9.48
CA ALA A 70 -8.64 -9.31 -8.58
C ALA A 70 -8.30 -9.05 -7.11
N LEU A 71 -7.02 -8.94 -6.76
CA LEU A 71 -6.58 -8.60 -5.40
C LEU A 71 -7.03 -7.19 -5.00
N MET A 72 -6.82 -6.18 -5.85
CA MET A 72 -7.24 -4.80 -5.61
C MET A 72 -8.76 -4.72 -5.38
N GLY A 73 -9.55 -5.39 -6.22
CA GLY A 73 -11.00 -5.47 -6.06
C GLY A 73 -11.42 -6.04 -4.69
N ARG A 74 -10.76 -7.11 -4.22
CA ARG A 74 -11.02 -7.68 -2.87
C ARG A 74 -10.64 -6.74 -1.73
N LYS A 75 -9.65 -5.88 -1.93
CA LYS A 75 -9.19 -4.88 -0.94
C LYS A 75 -10.01 -3.58 -0.98
N GLY A 76 -10.93 -3.44 -1.93
CA GLY A 76 -11.75 -2.24 -2.14
C GLY A 76 -10.97 -1.11 -2.83
N ILE A 77 -10.03 -1.45 -3.71
CA ILE A 77 -9.20 -0.50 -4.46
C ILE A 77 -9.64 -0.53 -5.92
N SER A 78 -10.10 0.62 -6.41
CA SER A 78 -10.38 0.90 -7.83
C SER A 78 -9.23 1.69 -8.46
N ASN A 79 -9.20 1.83 -9.78
CA ASN A 79 -8.13 2.52 -10.52
C ASN A 79 -7.95 4.00 -10.13
N ASP A 80 -9.00 4.64 -9.63
CA ASP A 80 -9.04 6.04 -9.17
C ASP A 80 -8.85 6.19 -7.66
N THR A 81 -8.70 5.09 -6.92
CA THR A 81 -8.42 5.12 -5.49
C THR A 81 -7.03 5.70 -5.22
N THR A 82 -6.93 6.63 -4.28
CA THR A 82 -5.65 7.04 -3.67
C THR A 82 -5.21 5.97 -2.68
N VAL A 83 -4.16 5.23 -3.02
CA VAL A 83 -3.63 4.18 -2.14
C VAL A 83 -2.49 4.76 -1.30
N VAL A 84 -2.60 4.66 0.01
CA VAL A 84 -1.54 5.07 0.94
C VAL A 84 -0.97 3.84 1.63
N LEU A 85 0.29 3.57 1.34
CA LEU A 85 1.03 2.43 1.87
C LEU A 85 1.82 2.86 3.11
N TYR A 86 1.84 2.00 4.12
CA TYR A 86 2.70 2.14 5.29
C TYR A 86 3.09 0.76 5.83
N GLY A 87 4.11 0.70 6.68
CA GLY A 87 4.49 -0.55 7.33
C GLY A 87 5.76 -0.43 8.17
N ASP A 88 6.12 -1.55 8.77
CA ASP A 88 7.26 -1.66 9.67
C ASP A 88 8.62 -1.36 9.01
N LYS A 89 9.64 -1.27 9.88
CA LYS A 89 11.07 -1.21 9.48
C LYS A 89 11.38 -0.11 8.46
N SER A 90 10.90 1.11 8.75
CA SER A 90 11.10 2.27 7.88
C SER A 90 10.49 2.07 6.48
N ASN A 91 9.25 1.56 6.43
CA ASN A 91 8.49 1.32 5.19
C ASN A 91 9.12 0.34 4.21
N TRP A 92 9.91 -0.64 4.67
CA TRP A 92 10.64 -1.50 3.75
C TRP A 92 9.69 -2.27 2.81
N TRP A 93 8.70 -2.96 3.37
CA TRP A 93 7.72 -3.71 2.56
C TRP A 93 6.63 -2.82 1.97
N ALA A 94 6.31 -1.69 2.61
CA ALA A 94 5.46 -0.66 2.00
C ALA A 94 6.07 -0.10 0.71
N ALA A 95 7.38 0.15 0.68
CA ALA A 95 8.08 0.61 -0.52
C ALA A 95 8.18 -0.49 -1.61
N TYR A 96 8.32 -1.76 -1.22
CA TYR A 96 8.21 -2.88 -2.15
C TYR A 96 6.83 -2.94 -2.79
N ALA A 97 5.76 -2.82 -2.00
CA ALA A 97 4.41 -2.74 -2.53
C ALA A 97 4.23 -1.49 -3.41
N PHE A 98 4.78 -0.33 -3.02
CA PHE A 98 4.74 0.89 -3.83
C PHE A 98 5.31 0.65 -5.24
N TRP A 99 6.49 0.02 -5.31
CA TRP A 99 7.10 -0.36 -6.59
C TRP A 99 6.18 -1.26 -7.40
N PHE A 100 5.54 -2.26 -6.78
CA PHE A 100 4.69 -3.21 -7.49
C PHE A 100 3.37 -2.59 -7.98
N PHE A 101 2.78 -1.68 -7.22
CA PHE A 101 1.62 -0.91 -7.67
C PHE A 101 1.99 -0.01 -8.86
N LYS A 102 3.15 0.65 -8.82
CA LYS A 102 3.64 1.45 -9.95
C LYS A 102 3.97 0.59 -11.17
N TYR A 103 4.52 -0.61 -10.97
CA TYR A 103 4.75 -1.59 -12.03
C TYR A 103 3.45 -1.97 -12.75
N ASN A 104 2.34 -2.12 -12.01
CA ASN A 104 1.01 -2.37 -12.55
C ASN A 104 0.25 -1.10 -13.00
N GLY A 105 0.90 0.07 -12.96
CA GLY A 105 0.32 1.32 -13.50
C GLY A 105 -0.72 2.00 -12.62
N HIS A 106 -0.83 1.67 -11.32
CA HIS A 106 -1.74 2.39 -10.42
C HIS A 106 -1.28 3.85 -10.25
N ALA A 107 -2.15 4.78 -10.63
CA ALA A 107 -1.76 6.18 -10.81
C ALA A 107 -1.41 6.87 -9.49
N ASP A 108 -2.34 6.88 -8.52
CA ASP A 108 -2.17 7.55 -7.24
C ASP A 108 -1.85 6.54 -6.13
N VAL A 109 -0.55 6.33 -5.93
CA VAL A 109 0.00 5.57 -4.81
C VAL A 109 0.99 6.46 -4.08
N ARG A 110 0.89 6.46 -2.74
CA ARG A 110 1.68 7.28 -1.83
C ARG A 110 2.25 6.42 -0.71
N LEU A 111 3.32 6.89 -0.07
CA LEU A 111 3.86 6.34 1.17
C LEU A 111 3.57 7.29 2.33
N MET A 112 3.21 6.73 3.49
CA MET A 112 3.13 7.49 4.73
C MET A 112 4.54 7.69 5.31
N ASP A 113 4.98 8.94 5.43
CA ASP A 113 6.30 9.29 5.96
C ASP A 113 6.43 8.88 7.43
N GLY A 114 7.50 8.15 7.76
CA GLY A 114 7.75 7.53 9.06
C GLY A 114 7.29 6.07 9.18
N GLY A 115 6.29 5.67 8.40
CA GLY A 115 5.59 4.38 8.55
C GLY A 115 4.49 4.41 9.59
#